data_AF-A0A968PVY3-F1
#
_entry.id   AF-A0A968PVY3-F1
#
_cell.length_a   1.000
_cell.length_b   1.000
_cell.length_c   1.000
_cell.angle_alpha   90.00
_cell.angle_beta   90.00
_cell.angle_gamma   90.00
#
_symmetry.space_group_name_H-M   'P 1'
#
loop_
_entity.id
_entity.type
_entity.pdbx_description
1 polymer ?
#
loop_
_entity_poly.entity_id
_entity_poly.type
_entity_poly.pdbx_seq_one_letter_code
_entity_poly.pdbx_strand_id
1 'polypeptide(L)'
;MDNLVTTNPVDSSLITVPPIGVTTNPVDSSLVTVLPGGLVNLNPVASELTAIYGTDGDDEIDADDSGSIIFGLAGDDQIYGGIGNDDISGNAGDDILFGILPGDDSLFGNEGNDILFPGWGNDVLTGGDGKDTFKFSTRNKLHKTQQ
;
A
#
# COMPACT_ATOMS: atom_id res chain seq x y z
N MET A 1 13.80 -29.93 -16.52
CA MET A 1 12.73 -30.77 -15.95
C MET A 1 11.87 -29.81 -15.18
N ASP A 2 10.79 -29.40 -15.82
CA ASP A 2 9.93 -28.32 -15.37
C ASP A 2 9.13 -28.82 -14.16
N ASN A 3 9.26 -28.14 -13.02
CA ASN A 3 8.35 -28.33 -11.89
C ASN A 3 7.04 -27.61 -12.21
N LEU A 4 6.24 -28.25 -13.07
CA LEU A 4 4.90 -27.81 -13.39
C LEU A 4 4.00 -28.06 -12.16
N VAL A 5 3.67 -27.01 -11.43
CA VAL A 5 2.60 -27.05 -10.44
C VAL A 5 1.28 -26.97 -11.21
N THR A 6 0.54 -28.07 -11.24
CA THR A 6 -0.80 -28.10 -11.83
C THR A 6 -1.79 -27.50 -10.84
N THR A 7 -2.43 -26.38 -11.17
CA THR A 7 -3.52 -25.82 -10.38
C THR A 7 -4.83 -26.51 -10.77
N ASN A 8 -5.45 -27.14 -9.78
CA ASN A 8 -6.80 -27.70 -9.87
C ASN A 8 -7.80 -26.52 -9.81
N PRO A 9 -8.94 -26.56 -10.51
CA PRO A 9 -9.89 -25.46 -10.47
C PRO A 9 -10.63 -25.46 -9.12
N VAL A 10 -10.82 -24.24 -8.59
CA VAL A 10 -11.59 -23.84 -7.41
C VAL A 10 -11.19 -24.43 -6.05
N ASP A 11 -10.36 -23.68 -5.32
CA ASP A 11 -10.61 -23.47 -3.90
C ASP A 11 -10.50 -21.97 -3.58
N SER A 12 -11.46 -21.45 -2.83
CA SER A 12 -11.58 -20.05 -2.40
C SER A 12 -10.58 -19.71 -1.29
N SER A 13 -9.40 -20.31 -1.33
CA SER A 13 -8.33 -20.08 -0.37
C SER A 13 -7.50 -18.89 -0.84
N LEU A 14 -7.54 -17.80 -0.08
CA LEU A 14 -6.59 -16.69 -0.15
C LEU A 14 -5.16 -17.27 -0.26
N ILE A 15 -4.35 -16.74 -1.17
CA ILE A 15 -2.92 -17.09 -1.21
C ILE A 15 -2.27 -16.40 -0.02
N THR A 16 -2.14 -17.11 1.10
CA THR A 16 -1.39 -16.64 2.27
C THR A 16 0.09 -17.01 2.08
N VAL A 17 0.97 -16.03 1.92
CA VAL A 17 2.43 -16.23 1.93
C VAL A 17 2.99 -15.75 3.29
N PRO A 18 3.64 -16.60 4.10
CA PRO A 18 4.30 -16.15 5.34
C PRO A 18 5.66 -15.50 5.01
N PRO A 19 6.20 -14.51 5.77
CA PRO A 19 5.63 -13.62 6.78
C PRO A 19 5.48 -12.17 6.26
N ILE A 20 4.89 -11.96 5.07
CA ILE A 20 4.82 -10.63 4.43
C ILE A 20 3.38 -10.13 4.29
N GLY A 21 2.39 -10.80 4.89
CA GLY A 21 1.02 -10.30 5.08
C GLY A 21 0.26 -9.68 3.89
N VAL A 22 0.73 -9.82 2.65
CA VAL A 22 -0.03 -9.37 1.48
C VAL A 22 -1.10 -10.42 1.17
N THR A 23 -2.38 -10.08 1.37
CA THR A 23 -3.49 -10.88 0.86
C THR A 23 -3.95 -10.30 -0.47
N THR A 24 -3.70 -11.01 -1.56
CA THR A 24 -4.30 -10.66 -2.86
C THR A 24 -5.67 -11.31 -2.97
N ASN A 25 -6.66 -10.59 -3.54
CA ASN A 25 -7.84 -11.17 -4.18
C ASN A 25 -7.39 -12.36 -5.07
N PRO A 26 -8.16 -13.44 -5.32
CA PRO A 26 -7.61 -14.66 -5.88
C PRO A 26 -7.02 -14.41 -7.28
N VAL A 27 -5.71 -14.20 -7.31
CA VAL A 27 -4.88 -14.13 -8.49
C VAL A 27 -4.31 -15.51 -8.74
N ASP A 28 -4.16 -15.88 -10.00
CA ASP A 28 -3.40 -17.09 -10.34
C ASP A 28 -2.01 -17.00 -9.71
N SER A 29 -1.59 -18.06 -9.02
CA SER A 29 -0.23 -18.23 -8.45
C SER A 29 0.91 -17.97 -9.47
N SER A 30 0.64 -18.02 -10.77
CA SER A 30 1.58 -17.60 -11.82
C SER A 30 1.89 -16.10 -11.85
N LEU A 31 1.15 -15.30 -11.08
CA LEU A 31 1.18 -13.83 -11.06
C LEU A 31 1.82 -13.28 -9.81
N VAL A 32 2.36 -14.15 -8.97
CA VAL A 32 2.99 -13.79 -7.70
C VAL A 32 4.45 -14.23 -7.78
N THR A 33 5.38 -13.28 -7.70
CA THR A 33 6.82 -13.52 -7.63
C THR A 33 7.32 -13.12 -6.25
N VAL A 34 7.81 -14.07 -5.46
CA VAL A 34 8.45 -13.75 -4.18
C VAL A 34 9.92 -13.41 -4.42
N LEU A 35 10.31 -12.18 -4.08
CA LEU A 35 11.67 -11.68 -4.19
C LEU A 35 12.55 -12.16 -3.02
N PRO A 36 13.88 -12.22 -3.19
CA PRO A 36 14.79 -12.50 -2.10
C PRO A 36 14.64 -11.44 -0.99
N GLY A 37 14.21 -11.86 0.20
CA GLY A 37 13.90 -10.96 1.31
C GLY A 37 12.44 -10.98 1.75
N GLY A 38 11.58 -11.72 1.03
CA GLY A 38 10.17 -11.89 1.38
C GLY A 38 9.23 -10.97 0.61
N LEU A 39 9.72 -9.90 0.00
CA LEU A 39 8.86 -9.01 -0.78
C LEU A 39 8.04 -9.76 -1.85
N VAL A 40 6.73 -9.52 -1.90
CA VAL A 40 5.82 -10.13 -2.87
C VAL A 40 5.65 -9.16 -4.04
N ASN A 41 6.14 -9.52 -5.23
CA ASN A 41 5.91 -8.77 -6.45
C ASN A 41 4.76 -9.43 -7.24
N LEU A 42 3.70 -8.67 -7.50
CA LEU A 42 2.57 -9.12 -8.29
C LEU A 42 2.88 -8.84 -9.76
N ASN A 43 3.19 -9.89 -10.51
CA ASN A 43 3.47 -9.81 -11.93
C ASN A 43 2.17 -9.40 -12.65
N PRO A 44 2.11 -8.22 -13.30
CA PRO A 44 0.86 -7.68 -13.79
C PRO A 44 0.39 -8.49 -15.00
N VAL A 45 -0.54 -9.43 -14.79
CA VAL A 45 -1.46 -9.79 -15.88
C VAL A 45 -2.73 -8.96 -15.73
N ALA A 46 -2.91 -8.08 -16.70
CA ALA A 46 -4.20 -7.63 -17.19
C ALA A 46 -5.26 -7.29 -16.12
N SER A 47 -5.27 -6.01 -15.71
CA SER A 47 -6.53 -5.27 -15.48
C SER A 47 -7.38 -5.58 -14.24
N GLU A 48 -7.04 -6.51 -13.34
CA GLU A 48 -7.89 -6.82 -12.17
C GLU A 48 -7.19 -6.82 -10.79
N LEU A 49 -6.00 -6.23 -10.68
CA LEU A 49 -5.46 -5.87 -9.35
C LEU A 49 -5.89 -4.44 -9.02
N THR A 50 -7.16 -4.29 -8.59
CA THR A 50 -7.74 -2.98 -8.33
C THR A 50 -7.42 -2.46 -6.93
N ALA A 51 -7.05 -3.34 -5.99
CA ALA A 51 -6.67 -2.98 -4.62
C ALA A 51 -5.69 -3.97 -3.97
N ILE A 52 -4.83 -3.45 -3.10
CA ILE A 52 -3.86 -4.18 -2.27
C ILE A 52 -4.42 -4.27 -0.85
N TYR A 53 -4.34 -5.45 -0.23
CA TYR A 53 -4.80 -5.68 1.14
C TYR A 53 -3.67 -6.27 2.00
N GLY A 54 -3.48 -5.74 3.19
CA GLY A 54 -2.67 -6.33 4.26
C GLY A 54 -3.36 -7.52 4.92
N THR A 55 -3.03 -7.72 6.19
CA THR A 55 -3.51 -8.76 7.10
C THR A 55 -4.02 -8.16 8.41
N ASP A 56 -4.41 -9.01 9.36
CA ASP A 56 -4.81 -8.57 10.69
C ASP A 56 -3.61 -8.27 11.63
N GLY A 57 -2.38 -8.18 11.11
CA GLY A 57 -1.20 -7.83 11.89
C GLY A 57 -0.28 -6.88 11.13
N ASP A 58 0.71 -6.35 11.84
CA ASP A 58 1.59 -5.28 11.35
C ASP A 58 2.24 -5.60 9.99
N ASP A 59 1.91 -4.80 8.98
CA ASP A 59 2.36 -4.97 7.60
C ASP A 59 3.29 -3.86 7.10
N GLU A 60 4.12 -4.21 6.11
CA GLU A 60 4.88 -3.26 5.30
C GLU A 60 4.47 -3.42 3.84
N ILE A 61 3.77 -2.43 3.29
CA ILE A 61 3.19 -2.45 1.94
C ILE A 61 3.87 -1.37 1.09
N ASP A 62 4.44 -1.76 -0.05
CA ASP A 62 4.99 -0.85 -1.07
C ASP A 62 4.31 -1.15 -2.40
N ALA A 63 3.52 -0.19 -2.89
CA ALA A 63 2.63 -0.39 -4.02
C ALA A 63 3.26 -0.08 -5.39
N ASP A 64 4.46 0.52 -5.44
CA ASP A 64 5.35 0.77 -6.61
C ASP A 64 4.76 1.29 -7.96
N ASP A 65 3.45 1.47 -8.06
CA ASP A 65 2.68 1.69 -9.29
C ASP A 65 2.18 3.14 -9.45
N SER A 66 1.44 3.40 -10.54
CA SER A 66 0.89 4.72 -10.91
C SER A 66 -0.55 4.94 -10.42
N GLY A 67 -0.77 4.95 -9.11
CA GLY A 67 -2.08 5.12 -8.47
C GLY A 67 -2.66 3.79 -7.99
N SER A 68 -2.75 3.64 -6.68
CA SER A 68 -3.04 2.40 -5.97
C SER A 68 -4.25 2.55 -5.04
N ILE A 69 -5.01 1.49 -4.83
CA ILE A 69 -5.98 1.41 -3.73
C ILE A 69 -5.41 0.44 -2.70
N ILE A 70 -5.22 0.86 -1.46
CA ILE A 70 -4.52 0.07 -0.43
C ILE A 70 -5.32 0.05 0.88
N PHE A 71 -5.42 -1.13 1.49
CA PHE A 71 -6.05 -1.34 2.80
C PHE A 71 -5.09 -2.11 3.73
N GLY A 72 -4.68 -1.51 4.84
CA GLY A 72 -3.82 -2.15 5.87
C GLY A 72 -4.53 -3.27 6.62
N LEU A 73 -5.74 -2.97 7.10
CA LEU A 73 -6.69 -3.85 7.81
C LEU A 73 -6.54 -3.77 9.34
N ALA A 74 -5.83 -4.68 9.99
CA ALA A 74 -5.60 -4.55 11.42
C ALA A 74 -4.12 -4.72 11.73
N GLY A 75 -3.65 -4.12 12.81
CA GLY A 75 -2.21 -4.07 13.11
C GLY A 75 -1.64 -2.70 12.85
N ASP A 76 -0.39 -2.48 13.29
CA ASP A 76 0.28 -1.19 13.13
C ASP A 76 1.05 -1.18 11.80
N ASP A 77 0.46 -0.61 10.75
CA ASP A 77 0.94 -0.78 9.38
C ASP A 77 1.87 0.33 8.90
N GLN A 78 2.76 0.00 7.95
CA GLN A 78 3.56 0.95 7.18
C GLN A 78 3.24 0.82 5.70
N ILE A 79 2.60 1.84 5.13
CA ILE A 79 2.08 1.78 3.77
C ILE A 79 2.68 2.89 2.90
N TYR A 80 3.22 2.51 1.74
CA TYR A 80 3.78 3.37 0.72
C TYR A 80 2.96 3.29 -0.57
N GLY A 81 2.29 4.39 -0.92
CA GLY A 81 1.40 4.49 -2.09
C GLY A 81 2.12 4.44 -3.43
N GLY A 82 3.32 5.01 -3.50
CA GLY A 82 4.07 5.07 -4.74
C GLY A 82 3.80 6.37 -5.51
N ILE A 83 3.78 6.31 -6.84
CA ILE A 83 3.62 7.49 -7.71
C ILE A 83 2.15 7.57 -8.13
N GLY A 84 1.64 8.78 -8.38
CA GLY A 84 0.27 8.94 -8.90
C GLY A 84 -0.72 9.12 -7.76
N ASN A 85 -2.01 9.00 -8.07
CA ASN A 85 -3.05 9.31 -7.10
C ASN A 85 -3.45 8.04 -6.36
N ASP A 86 -3.12 7.96 -5.09
CA ASP A 86 -3.34 6.77 -4.27
C ASP A 86 -4.53 6.95 -3.31
N ASP A 87 -5.32 5.89 -3.12
CA ASP A 87 -6.35 5.79 -2.08
C ASP A 87 -5.89 4.78 -1.01
N ILE A 88 -5.39 5.28 0.13
CA ILE A 88 -4.76 4.47 1.18
C ILE A 88 -5.59 4.51 2.47
N SER A 89 -5.93 3.34 3.01
CA SER A 89 -6.64 3.18 4.28
C SER A 89 -5.85 2.30 5.23
N GLY A 90 -5.42 2.84 6.38
CA GLY A 90 -4.73 2.09 7.44
C GLY A 90 -5.67 1.07 8.10
N ASN A 91 -6.86 1.54 8.49
CA ASN A 91 -7.93 0.80 9.17
C ASN A 91 -7.68 0.73 10.68
N ALA A 92 -7.36 -0.42 11.28
CA ALA A 92 -7.29 -0.53 12.74
C ALA A 92 -5.86 -0.74 13.25
N GLY A 93 -5.31 0.24 13.96
CA GLY A 93 -3.96 0.18 14.50
C GLY A 93 -3.28 1.55 14.44
N ASP A 94 -2.11 1.70 15.04
CA ASP A 94 -1.35 2.95 14.97
C ASP A 94 -0.53 2.97 13.66
N ASP A 95 -1.10 3.51 12.58
CA ASP A 95 -0.57 3.35 11.22
C ASP A 95 0.38 4.47 10.77
N ILE A 96 1.23 4.18 9.78
CA ILE A 96 2.05 5.15 9.06
C ILE A 96 1.79 5.08 7.57
N LEU A 97 1.17 6.13 7.03
CA LEU A 97 0.73 6.20 5.63
C LEU A 97 1.56 7.21 4.84
N PHE A 98 2.14 6.79 3.72
CA PHE A 98 3.00 7.61 2.86
C PHE A 98 2.45 7.71 1.43
N GLY A 99 2.03 8.91 1.02
CA GLY A 99 1.84 9.27 -0.40
C GLY A 99 3.16 9.67 -1.07
N ILE A 100 3.93 10.56 -0.42
CA ILE A 100 5.34 11.00 -0.65
C ILE A 100 5.84 11.37 -2.07
N LEU A 101 5.36 10.78 -3.17
CA LEU A 101 5.73 11.11 -4.55
C LEU A 101 4.65 12.04 -5.16
N PRO A 102 4.78 12.50 -6.42
CA PRO A 102 3.77 13.36 -7.03
C PRO A 102 2.45 12.60 -7.22
N GLY A 103 1.36 13.16 -6.70
CA GLY A 103 0.05 12.51 -6.65
C GLY A 103 -0.94 13.40 -5.92
N ASP A 104 -2.20 13.40 -6.33
CA ASP A 104 -3.28 13.89 -5.47
C ASP A 104 -3.82 12.67 -4.71
N ASP A 105 -3.39 12.49 -3.45
CA ASP A 105 -3.62 11.27 -2.67
C ASP A 105 -4.77 11.40 -1.66
N SER A 106 -5.48 10.29 -1.40
CA SER A 106 -6.44 10.17 -0.30
C SER A 106 -5.87 9.23 0.78
N LEU A 107 -5.51 9.77 1.95
CA LEU A 107 -5.02 8.96 3.09
C LEU A 107 -6.05 8.95 4.23
N PHE A 108 -6.43 7.77 4.68
CA PHE A 108 -7.38 7.51 5.77
C PHE A 108 -6.72 6.65 6.85
N GLY A 109 -6.51 7.19 8.05
CA GLY A 109 -5.99 6.43 9.20
C GLY A 109 -7.03 5.44 9.73
N ASN A 110 -8.22 5.95 10.03
CA ASN A 110 -9.35 5.30 10.70
C ASN A 110 -9.16 5.12 12.22
N GLU A 111 -9.03 3.90 12.73
CA GLU A 111 -8.95 3.65 14.18
C GLU A 111 -7.48 3.57 14.63
N GLY A 112 -7.02 4.46 15.50
CA GLY A 112 -5.65 4.43 16.00
C GLY A 112 -5.01 5.81 16.08
N ASN A 113 -3.73 5.88 16.43
CA ASN A 113 -2.95 7.12 16.46
C ASN A 113 -2.05 7.19 15.24
N ASP A 114 -2.57 7.74 14.15
CA ASP A 114 -1.92 7.58 12.85
C ASP A 114 -0.93 8.68 12.51
N ILE A 115 0.01 8.38 11.61
CA ILE A 115 0.93 9.34 11.02
C ILE A 115 0.77 9.35 9.50
N LEU A 116 0.20 10.45 8.98
CA LEU A 116 -0.09 10.62 7.56
C LEU A 116 0.90 11.57 6.90
N PHE A 117 1.59 11.08 5.88
CA PHE A 117 2.54 11.82 5.03
C PHE A 117 1.98 11.96 3.60
N PRO A 118 1.15 12.99 3.34
CA PRO A 118 0.54 13.23 2.03
C PRO A 118 1.53 13.34 0.85
N GLY A 119 2.76 13.80 1.09
CA GLY A 119 3.68 14.04 -0.02
C GLY A 119 3.34 15.30 -0.82
N TRP A 120 3.29 15.17 -2.15
CA TRP A 120 3.15 16.30 -3.07
C TRP A 120 1.87 16.22 -3.89
N GLY A 121 0.87 17.00 -3.52
CA GLY A 121 -0.24 17.29 -4.42
C GLY A 121 -1.34 18.06 -3.72
N ASN A 122 -2.57 17.86 -4.19
CA ASN A 122 -3.78 18.28 -3.52
C ASN A 122 -4.38 17.09 -2.80
N ASP A 123 -3.85 16.81 -1.62
CA ASP A 123 -4.14 15.59 -0.89
C ASP A 123 -5.37 15.73 0.01
N VAL A 124 -6.11 14.64 0.20
CA VAL A 124 -7.23 14.50 1.13
C VAL A 124 -6.78 13.61 2.28
N LEU A 125 -6.85 14.13 3.50
CA LEU A 125 -6.37 13.42 4.68
C LEU A 125 -7.45 13.34 5.75
N THR A 126 -7.70 12.12 6.23
CA THR A 126 -8.57 11.85 7.38
C THR A 126 -7.76 11.01 8.37
N GLY A 127 -7.63 11.49 9.60
CA GLY A 127 -7.00 10.74 10.69
C GLY A 127 -7.99 9.68 11.16
N GLY A 128 -8.91 10.07 12.04
CA GLY A 128 -10.07 9.25 12.39
C GLY A 128 -10.27 9.26 13.88
N ASP A 129 -10.50 8.08 14.46
CA ASP A 129 -10.61 7.89 15.89
C ASP A 129 -9.20 7.73 16.50
N GLY A 130 -8.73 8.74 17.23
CA GLY A 130 -7.48 8.68 17.98
C GLY A 130 -6.70 9.98 17.96
N LYS A 131 -5.37 9.92 18.07
CA LYS A 131 -4.50 11.11 18.07
C LYS A 131 -3.57 11.11 16.86
N ASP A 132 -4.06 11.72 15.79
CA ASP A 132 -3.38 11.65 14.50
C ASP A 132 -2.40 12.80 14.27
N THR A 133 -1.38 12.52 13.48
CA THR A 133 -0.34 13.48 13.09
C THR A 133 -0.21 13.57 11.57
N PHE A 134 -0.60 14.72 11.01
CA PHE A 134 -0.41 15.03 9.59
C PHE A 134 0.92 15.76 9.37
N LYS A 135 1.79 15.19 8.53
CA LYS A 135 3.15 15.72 8.28
C LYS A 135 3.27 16.25 6.86
N PHE A 136 3.31 17.57 6.76
CA PHE A 136 3.50 18.29 5.49
C PHE A 136 4.97 18.66 5.29
N SER A 137 5.54 18.25 4.15
CA SER A 137 6.85 18.75 3.71
C SER A 137 6.65 20.10 3.03
N THR A 138 7.09 21.18 3.66
CA THR A 138 6.98 22.53 3.06
C THR A 138 7.92 22.67 1.86
N ARG A 139 7.42 23.24 0.76
CA ARG A 139 8.25 23.60 -0.41
C ARG A 139 9.31 24.62 0.01
N ASN A 140 10.55 24.18 0.24
CA ASN A 140 11.69 25.05 -0.02
C ASN A 140 11.95 25.09 -1.53
N LYS A 141 11.00 25.67 -2.29
CA LYS A 141 11.34 26.20 -3.62
C LYS A 141 12.15 27.47 -3.38
N LEU A 142 13.45 27.29 -3.13
CA LEU A 142 14.44 28.34 -3.31
C LEU A 142 14.42 28.73 -4.79
N HIS A 143 13.48 29.59 -5.18
CA HIS A 143 13.71 30.47 -6.32
C HIS A 143 14.74 31.50 -5.85
N LYS A 144 16.02 31.10 -5.80
CA LYS A 144 17.10 32.08 -5.93
C LYS A 144 17.09 32.49 -7.39
N THR A 145 16.30 33.50 -7.73
CA THR A 145 16.53 34.25 -8.96
C THR A 145 17.80 35.06 -8.74
N GLN A 146 18.93 34.54 -9.20
CA GLN A 146 20.07 35.40 -9.50
C GLN A 146 19.85 35.96 -10.91
N GLN A 147 19.45 37.23 -10.97
CA GLN A 147 20.03 38.27 -11.81
C GLN A 147 19.39 39.62 -11.48
#